data_AF-A0A434LBY9-F1
#
_entry.id   AF-A0A434LBY9-F1
#
_cell.length_a   1.000
_cell.length_b   1.000
_cell.length_c   1.000
_cell.angle_alpha   90.00
_cell.angle_beta   90.00
_cell.angle_gamma   90.00
#
_symmetry.space_group_name_H-M   'P 1'
#
loop_
_entity.id
_entity.type
_entity.pdbx_description
1 polymer ?
#
loop_
_entity_poly.entity_id
_entity_poly.type
_entity_poly.pdbx_seq_one_letter_code
_entity_poly.pdbx_strand_id
1 'polypeptide(L)'
;WGTGQIVAVDAEGNSQVMLTVPATLPYSIDWLPDGRLVVVSGRDGLVLRQEPDGTLATHADLRGLSTSPWNEIVVDGRGNIYVNGGGPAPAAGQHFGPGTIVLIAPDGSVRQVADKIAFANGMAVTPDNKTLIVAESHANRLTAFDIAADGSLANRRRWADLGNGFPDGICLDAEGAVWYADVPNRHCVRVREGGAMLDSVDADRGCFACMLGGADGKTLFIVAAEWRGFEHMISDARTGQVLSIEASAPGAGWP
;
A
#
# COMPACT_ATOMS: atom_id res chain seq x y z
N TRP A 1 10.25 5.95 6.73
CA TRP A 1 9.95 7.00 5.73
C TRP A 1 10.88 8.21 5.73
N GLY A 2 11.26 8.81 6.86
CA GLY A 2 11.99 10.10 6.87
C GLY A 2 13.36 10.15 6.19
N THR A 3 13.95 9.01 5.81
CA THR A 3 15.30 8.94 5.20
C THR A 3 15.32 9.05 3.68
N GLY A 4 14.17 8.95 3.01
CA GLY A 4 14.09 8.89 1.53
C GLY A 4 14.79 7.66 0.93
N GLN A 5 14.94 6.58 1.69
CA GLN A 5 15.67 5.37 1.27
C GLN A 5 14.71 4.20 1.06
N ILE A 6 14.91 3.49 -0.03
CA ILE A 6 14.37 2.16 -0.27
C ILE A 6 15.46 1.16 0.09
N VAL A 7 15.14 0.24 0.99
CA VAL A 7 16.10 -0.69 1.60
C VAL A 7 15.66 -2.11 1.28
N ALA A 8 16.60 -2.92 0.80
CA ALA A 8 16.43 -4.36 0.72
C ALA A 8 17.01 -4.99 2.00
N VAL A 9 16.31 -5.98 2.55
CA VAL A 9 16.72 -6.71 3.76
C VAL A 9 16.61 -8.21 3.47
N ASP A 10 17.65 -8.98 3.80
CA ASP A 10 17.62 -10.45 3.68
C ASP A 10 17.04 -11.12 4.93
N ALA A 11 16.91 -12.46 4.90
CA ALA A 11 16.31 -13.22 5.99
C ALA A 11 17.17 -13.21 7.27
N GLU A 12 18.47 -12.97 7.14
CA GLU A 12 19.43 -12.83 8.23
C GLU A 12 19.43 -11.41 8.82
N GLY A 13 18.70 -10.47 8.21
CA GLY A 13 18.59 -9.08 8.64
C GLY A 13 19.69 -8.16 8.11
N ASN A 14 20.52 -8.61 7.16
CA ASN A 14 21.46 -7.74 6.48
C ASN A 14 20.68 -6.80 5.55
N SER A 15 21.02 -5.51 5.58
CA SER A 15 20.30 -4.49 4.82
C SER A 15 21.22 -3.72 3.88
N GLN A 16 20.70 -3.37 2.70
CA GLN A 16 21.35 -2.46 1.76
C GLN A 16 20.38 -1.39 1.26
N VAL A 17 20.88 -0.16 1.10
CA VAL A 17 20.12 0.92 0.44
C VAL A 17 20.15 0.66 -1.06
N MET A 18 18.99 0.33 -1.64
CA MET A 18 18.82 0.07 -3.07
C MET A 18 18.73 1.36 -3.87
N LEU A 19 18.05 2.35 -3.31
CA LEU A 19 17.73 3.59 -3.99
C LEU A 19 17.47 4.69 -2.94
N THR A 20 18.03 5.87 -3.18
CA THR A 20 17.63 7.09 -2.48
C THR A 20 16.72 7.87 -3.40
N VAL A 21 15.47 8.06 -3.00
CA VAL A 21 14.47 8.80 -3.76
C VAL A 21 14.50 10.27 -3.36
N PRO A 22 14.42 11.21 -4.32
CA PRO A 22 14.34 12.64 -4.02
C PRO A 22 12.96 13.07 -3.48
N ALA A 23 12.16 12.12 -3.00
CA ALA A 23 10.76 12.30 -2.64
C ALA A 23 10.59 12.65 -1.15
N THR A 24 9.64 13.55 -0.87
CA THR A 24 9.18 13.81 0.50
C THR A 24 7.96 12.94 0.79
N LEU A 25 7.89 12.37 2.01
CA LEU A 25 6.76 11.56 2.48
C LEU A 25 5.40 12.17 2.09
N PRO A 26 4.46 11.36 1.56
CA PRO A 26 4.53 9.90 1.38
C PRO A 26 5.30 9.43 0.12
N TYR A 27 5.86 8.23 0.21
CA TYR A 27 6.30 7.44 -0.93
C TYR A 27 6.12 5.95 -0.64
N SER A 28 5.71 5.22 -1.67
CA SER A 28 5.46 3.78 -1.70
C SER A 28 6.05 3.20 -2.99
N ILE A 29 6.23 1.88 -3.04
CA ILE A 29 6.90 1.21 -4.15
C ILE A 29 6.15 -0.03 -4.59
N ASP A 30 6.35 -0.40 -5.85
CA ASP A 30 5.96 -1.70 -6.39
C ASP A 30 6.84 -2.03 -7.62
N TRP A 31 6.59 -3.15 -8.29
CA TRP A 31 7.35 -3.61 -9.43
C TRP A 31 6.46 -3.77 -10.67
N LEU A 32 6.96 -3.32 -11.81
CA LEU A 32 6.36 -3.63 -13.10
C LEU A 32 6.56 -5.12 -13.43
N PRO A 33 5.73 -5.71 -14.31
CA PRO A 33 5.89 -7.10 -14.74
C PRO A 33 7.26 -7.44 -15.36
N ASP A 34 8.02 -6.44 -15.81
CA ASP A 34 9.38 -6.61 -16.33
C ASP A 34 10.48 -6.46 -15.26
N GLY A 35 10.10 -6.36 -13.98
CA GLY A 35 11.00 -6.28 -12.84
C GLY A 35 11.50 -4.87 -12.51
N ARG A 36 11.11 -3.84 -13.26
CA ARG A 36 11.50 -2.46 -12.94
C ARG A 36 10.73 -1.94 -11.74
N LEU A 37 11.45 -1.40 -10.77
CA LEU A 37 10.90 -0.71 -9.60
C LEU A 37 10.17 0.57 -10.02
N VAL A 38 8.98 0.78 -9.49
CA VAL A 38 8.23 2.04 -9.57
C VAL A 38 8.02 2.61 -8.18
N VAL A 39 8.03 3.94 -8.08
CA VAL A 39 7.93 4.68 -6.82
C VAL A 39 6.91 5.80 -6.96
N VAL A 40 5.98 5.88 -6.02
CA VAL A 40 5.13 7.07 -5.88
C VAL A 40 5.94 8.15 -5.15
N SER A 41 6.25 9.27 -5.81
CA SER A 41 6.65 10.50 -5.12
C SER A 41 5.40 11.29 -4.79
N GLY A 42 4.85 11.05 -3.60
CA GLY A 42 3.49 11.43 -3.26
C GLY A 42 3.24 12.93 -3.30
N ARG A 43 4.13 13.73 -2.70
CA ARG A 43 4.00 15.20 -2.69
C ARG A 43 4.35 15.85 -4.02
N ASP A 44 5.26 15.25 -4.79
CA ASP A 44 5.64 15.79 -6.10
C ASP A 44 4.58 15.49 -7.16
N GLY A 45 3.66 14.56 -6.88
CA GLY A 45 2.62 14.16 -7.81
C GLY A 45 3.16 13.34 -8.98
N LEU A 46 4.20 12.53 -8.75
CA LEU A 46 4.86 11.75 -9.79
C LEU A 46 4.89 10.27 -9.44
N VAL A 47 4.77 9.42 -10.46
CA VAL A 47 5.25 8.04 -10.39
C VAL A 47 6.58 7.99 -11.11
N LEU A 48 7.61 7.57 -10.42
CA LEU A 48 8.97 7.41 -10.92
C LEU A 48 9.24 5.94 -11.22
N ARG A 49 10.11 5.66 -12.19
CA ARG A 49 10.57 4.31 -12.52
C ARG A 49 12.08 4.26 -12.51
N GLN A 50 12.64 3.21 -11.92
CA GLN A 50 14.07 2.96 -11.96
C GLN A 50 14.46 2.39 -13.33
N GLU A 51 15.45 3.01 -13.95
CA GLU A 51 16.09 2.53 -15.18
C GLU A 51 17.20 1.52 -14.87
N PRO A 52 17.63 0.71 -15.87
CA PRO A 52 18.70 -0.28 -15.67
C PRO A 52 20.04 0.30 -15.17
N ASP A 53 20.29 1.58 -15.43
CA ASP A 53 21.48 2.30 -14.95
C ASP A 53 21.32 2.83 -13.51
N GLY A 54 20.19 2.56 -12.86
CA GLY A 54 19.85 2.99 -11.52
C GLY A 54 19.22 4.39 -11.43
N THR A 55 19.13 5.14 -12.54
CA THR A 55 18.52 6.47 -12.54
C THR A 55 17.00 6.39 -12.43
N LEU A 56 16.39 7.50 -12.01
CA LEU A 56 14.93 7.64 -11.93
C LEU A 56 14.41 8.48 -13.09
N ALA A 57 13.46 7.90 -13.83
CA ALA A 57 12.70 8.59 -14.87
C ALA A 57 11.23 8.74 -14.47
N THR A 58 10.57 9.79 -14.93
CA THR A 58 9.11 9.93 -14.75
C THR A 58 8.40 8.84 -15.55
N HIS A 59 7.62 8.01 -14.85
CA HIS A 59 6.71 7.04 -15.45
C HIS A 59 5.34 7.68 -15.74
N ALA A 60 4.80 8.45 -14.78
CA ALA A 60 3.55 9.17 -14.93
C ALA A 60 3.53 10.48 -14.13
N ASP A 61 2.77 11.46 -14.62
CA ASP A 61 2.54 12.75 -13.97
C ASP A 61 1.08 12.84 -13.51
N LEU A 62 0.88 12.93 -12.19
CA LEU A 62 -0.43 12.95 -11.53
C LEU A 62 -0.82 14.35 -11.05
N ARG A 63 0.03 15.38 -11.27
CA ARG A 63 -0.20 16.75 -10.76
C ARG A 63 -1.45 17.40 -11.35
N GLY A 64 -1.87 16.97 -12.54
CA GLY A 64 -3.11 17.44 -13.19
C GLY A 64 -4.38 16.89 -12.54
N LEU A 65 -4.29 15.85 -11.71
CA LEU A 65 -5.45 15.17 -11.11
C LEU A 65 -5.71 15.62 -9.66
N SER A 66 -4.65 15.91 -8.90
CA SER A 66 -4.78 16.48 -7.55
C SER A 66 -3.53 17.25 -7.15
N THR A 67 -3.73 18.28 -6.33
CA THR A 67 -2.65 19.01 -5.64
C THR A 67 -2.36 18.43 -4.25
N SER A 68 -3.15 17.46 -3.81
CA SER A 68 -2.92 16.75 -2.55
C SER A 68 -2.02 15.53 -2.77
N PRO A 69 -1.27 15.08 -1.73
CA PRO A 69 -0.32 13.99 -1.89
C PRO A 69 -0.96 12.65 -2.30
N TRP A 70 -0.26 11.90 -3.13
CA TRP A 70 -0.54 10.49 -3.44
C TRP A 70 0.12 9.57 -2.42
N ASN A 71 -0.44 8.40 -2.13
CA ASN A 71 -0.05 7.57 -0.99
C ASN A 71 0.47 6.19 -1.42
N GLU A 72 -0.43 5.27 -1.74
CA GLU A 72 -0.11 3.85 -1.99
C GLU A 72 -0.25 3.47 -3.47
N ILE A 73 0.41 2.37 -3.84
CA ILE A 73 0.50 1.84 -5.20
C ILE A 73 0.26 0.33 -5.20
N VAL A 74 -0.38 -0.18 -6.25
CA VAL A 74 -0.36 -1.60 -6.60
C VAL A 74 -0.28 -1.75 -8.12
N VAL A 75 0.55 -2.66 -8.59
CA VAL A 75 0.69 -3.04 -10.00
C VAL A 75 0.05 -4.41 -10.21
N ASP A 76 -0.88 -4.51 -11.16
CA ASP A 76 -1.52 -5.78 -11.48
C ASP A 76 -0.68 -6.62 -12.48
N GLY A 77 -1.04 -7.89 -12.64
CA GLY A 77 -0.37 -8.81 -13.58
C GLY A 77 -0.52 -8.46 -15.06
N ARG A 78 -1.31 -7.43 -15.40
CA ARG A 78 -1.43 -6.87 -16.76
C ARG A 78 -0.59 -5.60 -16.94
N GLY A 79 0.12 -5.16 -15.90
CA GLY A 79 0.92 -3.95 -15.89
C GLY A 79 0.11 -2.66 -15.68
N ASN A 80 -1.14 -2.76 -15.23
CA ASN A 80 -1.88 -1.59 -14.77
C ASN A 80 -1.34 -1.16 -13.42
N ILE A 81 -1.14 0.14 -13.23
CA ILE A 81 -0.75 0.70 -11.94
C ILE A 81 -1.94 1.45 -11.35
N TYR A 82 -2.36 1.05 -10.17
CA TYR A 82 -3.33 1.80 -9.38
C TYR A 82 -2.60 2.60 -8.32
N VAL A 83 -2.83 3.90 -8.28
CA VAL A 83 -2.28 4.80 -7.26
C VAL A 83 -3.42 5.48 -6.53
N ASN A 84 -3.38 5.49 -5.21
CA ASN A 84 -4.40 6.15 -4.40
C ASN A 84 -3.87 7.38 -3.66
N GLY A 85 -4.78 8.13 -3.07
CA GLY A 85 -4.49 9.38 -2.36
C GLY A 85 -5.22 10.55 -2.97
N GLY A 86 -4.58 11.72 -3.04
CA GLY A 86 -5.18 12.92 -3.61
C GLY A 86 -6.35 13.50 -2.79
N GLY A 87 -6.58 12.98 -1.57
CA GLY A 87 -7.56 13.50 -0.63
C GLY A 87 -7.07 14.80 0.01
N PRO A 88 -7.92 15.83 0.17
CA PRO A 88 -7.49 17.12 0.67
C PRO A 88 -6.95 17.01 2.09
N ALA A 89 -5.88 17.75 2.37
CA ALA A 89 -5.34 17.87 3.71
C ALA A 89 -6.44 18.36 4.67
N PRO A 90 -6.51 17.79 5.89
CA PRO A 90 -7.51 18.19 6.84
C PRO A 90 -7.29 19.63 7.31
N ALA A 91 -8.39 20.31 7.63
CA ALA A 91 -8.32 21.43 8.57
C ALA A 91 -7.84 20.92 9.94
N ALA A 92 -7.31 21.80 10.80
CA ALA A 92 -6.87 21.43 12.14
C ALA A 92 -8.01 20.70 12.91
N GLY A 93 -7.70 19.50 13.42
CA GLY A 93 -8.66 18.65 14.13
C GLY A 93 -9.62 17.84 13.24
N GLN A 94 -9.44 17.81 11.92
CA GLN A 94 -10.22 16.98 11.00
C GLN A 94 -9.38 15.81 10.42
N HIS A 95 -10.10 14.88 9.79
CA HIS A 95 -9.51 13.81 9.00
C HIS A 95 -9.26 14.27 7.56
N PHE A 96 -8.22 13.73 6.90
CA PHE A 96 -8.04 13.90 5.46
C PHE A 96 -9.36 13.63 4.75
N GLY A 97 -9.73 14.51 3.82
CA GLY A 97 -10.90 14.28 2.99
C GLY A 97 -10.73 13.01 2.16
N PRO A 98 -11.83 12.43 1.68
CA PRO A 98 -11.72 11.18 0.96
C PRO A 98 -10.89 11.37 -0.31
N GLY A 99 -10.01 10.40 -0.54
CA GLY A 99 -9.14 10.35 -1.71
C GLY A 99 -9.80 9.71 -2.92
N THR A 100 -8.96 9.44 -3.90
CA THR A 100 -9.28 8.83 -5.19
C THR A 100 -8.35 7.65 -5.45
N ILE A 101 -8.70 6.85 -6.45
CA ILE A 101 -7.79 5.89 -7.08
C ILE A 101 -7.66 6.31 -8.55
N VAL A 102 -6.42 6.38 -9.04
CA VAL A 102 -6.10 6.60 -10.45
C VAL A 102 -5.48 5.34 -11.04
N LEU A 103 -5.76 5.10 -12.31
CA LEU A 103 -5.15 4.08 -13.13
C LEU A 103 -4.11 4.74 -14.05
N ILE A 104 -2.92 4.15 -14.09
CA ILE A 104 -1.94 4.35 -15.15
C ILE A 104 -1.89 3.04 -15.94
N ALA A 105 -2.34 3.08 -17.20
CA ALA A 105 -2.35 1.90 -18.06
C ALA A 105 -0.99 1.68 -18.75
N PRO A 106 -0.70 0.48 -19.27
CA PRO A 106 0.56 0.18 -19.96
C PRO A 106 0.87 1.09 -21.17
N ASP A 107 -0.14 1.72 -21.77
CA ASP A 107 0.02 2.68 -22.86
C ASP A 107 0.42 4.09 -22.38
N GLY A 108 0.56 4.28 -21.06
CA GLY A 108 0.89 5.55 -20.41
C GLY A 108 -0.31 6.46 -20.16
N SER A 109 -1.53 6.05 -20.51
CA SER A 109 -2.73 6.84 -20.21
C SER A 109 -3.02 6.85 -18.70
N VAL A 110 -3.46 8.00 -18.19
CA VAL A 110 -3.74 8.22 -16.77
C VAL A 110 -5.16 8.72 -16.59
N ARG A 111 -5.93 8.11 -15.69
CA ARG A 111 -7.30 8.54 -15.37
C ARG A 111 -7.74 8.16 -13.97
N GLN A 112 -8.62 8.96 -13.38
CA GLN A 112 -9.30 8.57 -12.14
C GLN A 112 -10.27 7.40 -12.40
N VAL A 113 -10.24 6.39 -11.54
CA VAL A 113 -11.09 5.19 -11.62
C VAL A 113 -11.96 4.97 -10.38
N ALA A 114 -11.66 5.61 -9.25
CA ALA A 114 -12.55 5.68 -8.10
C ALA A 114 -12.37 6.99 -7.33
N ASP A 115 -13.41 7.37 -6.58
CA ASP A 115 -13.46 8.52 -5.69
C ASP A 115 -13.95 8.12 -4.30
N LYS A 116 -14.06 9.08 -3.38
CA LYS A 116 -14.70 8.88 -2.08
C LYS A 116 -14.10 7.73 -1.26
N ILE A 117 -12.78 7.55 -1.34
CA ILE A 117 -12.05 6.53 -0.57
C ILE A 117 -11.63 7.14 0.76
N ALA A 118 -12.13 6.62 1.87
CA ALA A 118 -11.93 7.19 3.19
C ALA A 118 -10.52 6.88 3.74
N PHE A 119 -9.58 7.76 3.40
CA PHE A 119 -8.15 7.65 3.74
C PHE A 119 -7.57 6.33 3.23
N ALA A 120 -7.34 6.31 1.92
CA ALA A 120 -6.86 5.15 1.17
C ALA A 120 -5.43 4.79 1.60
N ASN A 121 -5.21 3.54 1.98
CA ASN A 121 -3.90 2.96 2.26
C ASN A 121 -3.65 1.74 1.35
N GLY A 122 -3.20 0.61 1.89
CA GLY A 122 -2.77 -0.53 1.09
C GLY A 122 -3.82 -0.99 0.08
N MET A 123 -3.34 -1.47 -1.06
CA MET A 123 -4.16 -2.11 -2.09
C MET A 123 -3.57 -3.47 -2.45
N ALA A 124 -4.44 -4.40 -2.83
CA ALA A 124 -4.05 -5.70 -3.35
C ALA A 124 -4.97 -6.07 -4.53
N VAL A 125 -4.41 -6.74 -5.53
CA VAL A 125 -5.17 -7.26 -6.67
C VAL A 125 -5.22 -8.78 -6.62
N THR A 126 -6.39 -9.36 -6.84
CA THR A 126 -6.54 -10.82 -6.86
C THR A 126 -5.71 -11.47 -7.99
N PRO A 127 -5.27 -12.74 -7.85
CA PRO A 127 -4.41 -13.40 -8.84
C PRO A 127 -4.99 -13.42 -10.26
N ASP A 128 -6.32 -13.48 -10.36
CA ASP A 128 -7.05 -13.49 -11.63
C ASP A 128 -7.21 -12.10 -12.27
N ASN A 129 -6.65 -11.04 -11.65
CA ASN A 129 -6.74 -9.64 -12.07
C ASN A 129 -8.16 -9.09 -12.13
N LYS A 130 -9.11 -9.68 -11.39
CA LYS A 130 -10.53 -9.28 -11.45
C LYS A 130 -11.01 -8.45 -10.28
N THR A 131 -10.30 -8.40 -9.16
CA THR A 131 -10.72 -7.63 -7.99
C THR A 131 -9.57 -6.82 -7.44
N LEU A 132 -9.81 -5.51 -7.24
CA LEU A 132 -8.94 -4.64 -6.47
C LEU A 132 -9.55 -4.46 -5.08
N ILE A 133 -8.78 -4.76 -4.03
CA ILE A 133 -9.14 -4.54 -2.63
C ILE A 133 -8.34 -3.36 -2.13
N VAL A 134 -8.97 -2.42 -1.42
CA VAL A 134 -8.35 -1.23 -0.84
C VAL A 134 -8.70 -1.11 0.65
N ALA A 135 -7.71 -0.74 1.46
CA ALA A 135 -7.88 -0.37 2.85
C ALA A 135 -8.39 1.08 3.00
N GLU A 136 -9.48 1.25 3.74
CA GLU A 136 -10.03 2.57 4.09
C GLU A 136 -9.95 2.77 5.61
N SER A 137 -8.87 3.35 6.11
CA SER A 137 -8.63 3.42 7.57
C SER A 137 -9.68 4.25 8.31
N HIS A 138 -10.16 5.34 7.70
CA HIS A 138 -11.19 6.19 8.32
C HIS A 138 -12.62 5.62 8.17
N ALA A 139 -12.79 4.52 7.43
CA ALA A 139 -14.07 3.81 7.33
C ALA A 139 -14.03 2.42 7.99
N ASN A 140 -12.92 2.07 8.66
CA ASN A 140 -12.72 0.80 9.36
C ASN A 140 -13.14 -0.42 8.51
N ARG A 141 -12.75 -0.41 7.22
CA ARG A 141 -13.19 -1.45 6.27
C ARG A 141 -12.17 -1.71 5.18
N LEU A 142 -12.32 -2.86 4.56
CA LEU A 142 -11.77 -3.15 3.23
C LEU A 142 -12.88 -3.00 2.20
N THR A 143 -12.58 -2.38 1.06
CA THR A 143 -13.51 -2.19 -0.05
C THR A 143 -12.97 -2.89 -1.29
N ALA A 144 -13.83 -3.57 -2.02
CA ALA A 144 -13.49 -4.24 -3.26
C ALA A 144 -14.17 -3.56 -4.46
N PHE A 145 -13.48 -3.61 -5.60
CA PHE A 145 -13.97 -3.23 -6.91
C PHE A 145 -13.72 -4.37 -7.90
N ASP A 146 -14.64 -4.58 -8.82
CA ASP A 146 -14.38 -5.41 -9.99
C ASP A 146 -13.49 -4.62 -10.95
N ILE A 147 -12.49 -5.30 -11.51
CA ILE A 147 -11.59 -4.72 -12.50
C ILE A 147 -12.01 -5.18 -13.90
N ALA A 148 -12.34 -4.22 -14.76
CA ALA A 148 -12.68 -4.48 -16.14
C ALA A 148 -11.44 -4.75 -17.01
N ALA A 149 -11.68 -5.11 -18.28
CA ALA A 149 -10.60 -5.38 -19.24
C ALA A 149 -9.68 -4.17 -19.49
N ASP A 150 -10.23 -2.95 -19.41
CA ASP A 150 -9.52 -1.67 -19.59
C ASP A 150 -8.93 -1.11 -18.28
N GLY A 151 -8.96 -1.89 -17.20
CA GLY A 151 -8.54 -1.46 -15.86
C GLY A 151 -9.53 -0.56 -15.12
N SER A 152 -10.70 -0.26 -15.70
CA SER A 152 -11.73 0.52 -14.96
C SER A 152 -12.25 -0.26 -13.75
N LEU A 153 -12.60 0.47 -12.70
CA LEU A 153 -13.15 -0.09 -11.48
C LEU A 153 -14.68 0.05 -11.46
N ALA A 154 -15.37 -1.04 -11.18
CA ALA A 154 -16.83 -1.10 -11.10
C ALA A 154 -17.28 -1.86 -9.85
N ASN A 155 -18.59 -1.90 -9.60
CA ASN A 155 -19.21 -2.73 -8.56
C ASN A 155 -18.57 -2.58 -7.17
N ARG A 156 -18.31 -1.33 -6.76
CA ARG A 156 -17.80 -0.99 -5.42
C ARG A 156 -18.65 -1.69 -4.35
N ARG A 157 -18.00 -2.46 -3.49
CA ARG A 157 -18.66 -3.17 -2.38
C ARG A 157 -17.76 -3.18 -1.16
N ARG A 158 -18.36 -3.21 0.02
CA ARG A 158 -17.62 -3.52 1.25
C ARG A 158 -17.17 -4.97 1.17
N TRP A 159 -15.86 -5.19 1.21
CA TRP A 159 -15.26 -6.52 1.23
C TRP A 159 -15.21 -7.07 2.66
N ALA A 160 -14.79 -6.25 3.63
CA ALA A 160 -14.82 -6.60 5.05
C ALA A 160 -15.21 -5.39 5.91
N ASP A 161 -16.02 -5.64 6.93
CA ASP A 161 -16.22 -4.73 8.06
C ASP A 161 -15.21 -5.10 9.16
N LEU A 162 -14.37 -4.16 9.58
CA LEU A 162 -13.30 -4.42 10.53
C LEU A 162 -13.62 -3.89 11.93
N GLY A 163 -14.82 -3.34 12.16
CA GLY A 163 -15.23 -2.80 13.45
C GLY A 163 -14.32 -1.68 13.94
N ASN A 164 -13.42 -1.99 14.87
CA ASN A 164 -12.45 -1.06 15.46
C ASN A 164 -11.04 -1.14 14.83
N GLY A 165 -10.88 -1.89 13.73
CA GLY A 165 -9.61 -1.97 13.00
C GLY A 165 -9.38 -0.77 12.08
N PHE A 166 -8.14 -0.29 12.01
CA PHE A 166 -7.73 0.83 11.16
C PHE A 166 -6.75 0.33 10.08
N PRO A 167 -7.24 -0.28 8.99
CA PRO A 167 -6.37 -0.97 8.04
C PRO A 167 -5.45 0.01 7.31
N ASP A 168 -4.16 -0.31 7.26
CA ASP A 168 -3.11 0.42 6.55
C ASP A 168 -2.61 -0.41 5.35
N GLY A 169 -1.33 -0.78 5.28
CA GLY A 169 -0.81 -1.68 4.24
C GLY A 169 -1.39 -3.09 4.34
N ILE A 170 -1.75 -3.68 3.18
CA ILE A 170 -2.42 -4.99 3.08
C ILE A 170 -1.70 -5.93 2.11
N CYS A 171 -1.91 -7.23 2.27
CA CYS A 171 -1.56 -8.25 1.27
C CYS A 171 -2.60 -9.38 1.25
N LEU A 172 -2.67 -10.14 0.15
CA LEU A 172 -3.59 -11.25 -0.05
C LEU A 172 -2.86 -12.59 0.07
N ASP A 173 -3.55 -13.61 0.59
CA ASP A 173 -3.04 -14.98 0.61
C ASP A 173 -3.78 -15.92 -0.35
N ALA A 174 -3.22 -17.12 -0.53
CA ALA A 174 -3.72 -18.13 -1.45
C ALA A 174 -5.07 -18.74 -1.05
N GLU A 175 -5.54 -18.50 0.18
CA GLU A 175 -6.89 -18.89 0.62
C GLU A 175 -7.92 -17.78 0.38
N GLY A 176 -7.49 -16.65 -0.19
CA GLY A 176 -8.34 -15.48 -0.45
C GLY A 176 -8.61 -14.63 0.79
N ALA A 177 -7.82 -14.78 1.85
CA ALA A 177 -7.87 -13.89 3.01
C ALA A 177 -6.90 -12.72 2.83
N VAL A 178 -7.21 -11.60 3.49
CA VAL A 178 -6.38 -10.39 3.48
C VAL A 178 -5.75 -10.23 4.86
N TRP A 179 -4.44 -10.00 4.86
CA TRP A 179 -3.75 -9.42 6.01
C TRP A 179 -3.80 -7.90 5.89
N TYR A 180 -4.11 -7.22 6.98
CA TYR A 180 -3.93 -5.77 7.08
C TYR A 180 -3.07 -5.43 8.30
N ALA A 181 -2.19 -4.45 8.14
CA ALA A 181 -1.50 -3.80 9.23
C ALA A 181 -2.41 -2.73 9.86
N ASP A 182 -2.29 -2.53 11.17
CA ASP A 182 -3.06 -1.52 11.90
C ASP A 182 -2.18 -0.79 12.91
N VAL A 183 -1.99 0.51 12.63
CA VAL A 183 -1.03 1.37 13.32
C VAL A 183 -1.48 1.68 14.75
N PRO A 184 -2.71 2.16 15.01
CA PRO A 184 -3.13 2.51 16.37
C PRO A 184 -3.23 1.29 17.30
N ASN A 185 -3.69 0.14 16.79
CA ASN A 185 -3.89 -1.06 17.60
C ASN A 185 -2.64 -1.94 17.69
N ARG A 186 -1.58 -1.65 16.92
CA ARG A 186 -0.27 -2.33 16.98
C ARG A 186 -0.33 -3.83 16.68
N HIS A 187 -1.02 -4.18 15.62
CA HIS A 187 -1.18 -5.57 15.18
C HIS A 187 -1.30 -5.68 13.66
N CYS A 188 -1.07 -6.88 13.14
CA CYS A 188 -1.49 -7.29 11.82
C CYS A 188 -2.58 -8.36 11.96
N VAL A 189 -3.67 -8.23 11.21
CA VAL A 189 -4.83 -9.12 11.35
C VAL A 189 -5.15 -9.74 10.01
N ARG A 190 -5.38 -11.06 10.02
CA ARG A 190 -5.85 -11.83 8.87
C ARG A 190 -7.36 -11.94 8.92
N VAL A 191 -8.04 -11.54 7.85
CA VAL A 191 -9.50 -11.60 7.73
C VAL A 191 -9.92 -12.26 6.44
N ARG A 192 -10.99 -13.05 6.46
CA ARG A 192 -11.69 -13.47 5.23
C ARG A 192 -12.69 -12.42 4.78
N GLU A 193 -13.14 -12.52 3.53
CA GLU A 193 -14.26 -11.71 3.03
C GLU A 193 -15.46 -11.77 3.99
N GLY A 194 -16.05 -10.61 4.25
CA GLY A 194 -17.04 -10.39 5.29
C GLY A 194 -16.47 -9.87 6.62
N GLY A 195 -15.15 -9.96 6.83
CA GLY A 195 -14.46 -9.38 7.99
C GLY A 195 -14.30 -10.31 9.20
N ALA A 196 -14.55 -11.62 9.03
CA ALA A 196 -14.25 -12.56 10.10
C ALA A 196 -12.74 -12.71 10.26
N MET A 197 -12.25 -12.40 11.46
CA MET A 197 -10.86 -12.59 11.85
C MET A 197 -10.50 -14.07 11.86
N LEU A 198 -9.41 -14.41 11.20
CA LEU A 198 -8.83 -15.74 11.14
C LEU A 198 -7.57 -15.85 11.98
N ASP A 199 -6.80 -14.77 12.07
CA ASP A 199 -5.51 -14.73 12.78
C ASP A 199 -5.13 -13.29 13.16
N SER A 200 -4.22 -13.13 14.12
CA SER A 200 -3.69 -11.84 14.55
C SER A 200 -2.27 -11.96 15.09
N VAL A 201 -1.43 -10.97 14.77
CA VAL A 201 -0.05 -10.85 15.23
C VAL A 201 0.10 -9.50 15.92
N ASP A 202 0.28 -9.52 17.23
CA ASP A 202 0.54 -8.32 18.03
C ASP A 202 2.00 -7.87 17.90
N ALA A 203 2.22 -6.56 17.93
CA ALA A 203 3.52 -5.92 18.00
C ALA A 203 3.59 -4.94 19.18
N ASP A 204 4.80 -4.56 19.58
CA ASP A 204 5.03 -3.54 20.61
C ASP A 204 4.84 -2.10 20.09
N ARG A 205 4.64 -1.93 18.77
CA ARG A 205 4.56 -0.65 18.06
C ARG A 205 3.60 -0.72 16.87
N GLY A 206 3.29 0.43 16.26
CA GLY A 206 2.32 0.50 15.18
C GLY A 206 2.79 -0.25 13.94
N CYS A 207 1.93 -1.09 13.37
CA CYS A 207 2.19 -1.82 12.13
C CYS A 207 1.66 -1.00 10.95
N PHE A 208 2.54 -0.65 10.02
CA PHE A 208 2.21 0.24 8.89
C PHE A 208 1.93 -0.52 7.60
N ALA A 209 2.62 -1.62 7.38
CA ALA A 209 2.39 -2.48 6.23
C ALA A 209 2.76 -3.92 6.55
N CYS A 210 2.18 -4.86 5.81
CA CYS A 210 2.53 -6.25 5.87
C CYS A 210 2.55 -6.87 4.46
N MET A 211 3.42 -7.86 4.26
CA MET A 211 3.56 -8.55 2.99
C MET A 211 3.94 -10.01 3.22
N LEU A 212 3.30 -10.93 2.50
CA LEU A 212 3.66 -12.35 2.50
C LEU A 212 4.81 -12.59 1.52
N GLY A 213 5.80 -13.39 1.94
CA GLY A 213 6.97 -13.69 1.13
C GLY A 213 7.79 -14.85 1.72
N GLY A 214 9.10 -14.82 1.49
CA GLY A 214 9.97 -15.95 1.83
C GLY A 214 9.96 -17.03 0.75
N ALA A 215 10.85 -18.01 0.88
CA ALA A 215 11.08 -19.02 -0.17
C ALA A 215 9.84 -19.89 -0.47
N ASP A 216 8.96 -20.08 0.51
CA ASP A 216 7.71 -20.82 0.40
C ASP A 216 6.46 -19.92 0.41
N GLY A 217 6.65 -18.60 0.45
CA GLY A 217 5.57 -17.60 0.50
C GLY A 217 4.87 -17.48 1.86
N LYS A 218 5.29 -18.22 2.89
CA LYS A 218 4.61 -18.32 4.19
C LYS A 218 5.26 -17.49 5.30
N THR A 219 6.07 -16.50 4.96
CA THR A 219 6.57 -15.53 5.94
C THR A 219 5.79 -14.24 5.82
N LEU A 220 5.09 -13.84 6.87
CA LEU A 220 4.51 -12.49 6.97
C LEU A 220 5.60 -11.54 7.45
N PHE A 221 6.02 -10.63 6.59
CA PHE A 221 6.87 -9.49 6.94
C PHE A 221 6.01 -8.31 7.37
N ILE A 222 6.41 -7.62 8.43
CA ILE A 222 5.68 -6.48 8.99
C ILE A 222 6.64 -5.31 9.15
N VAL A 223 6.30 -4.16 8.57
CA VAL A 223 6.99 -2.89 8.84
C VAL A 223 6.31 -2.21 10.01
N ALA A 224 7.03 -2.05 11.12
CA ALA A 224 6.49 -1.51 12.36
C ALA A 224 7.35 -0.35 12.88
N ALA A 225 6.73 0.69 13.44
CA ALA A 225 7.43 1.81 14.07
C ALA A 225 6.62 2.41 15.22
N GLU A 226 7.28 3.15 16.12
CA GLU A 226 6.55 3.90 17.16
C GLU A 226 5.70 5.00 16.52
N TRP A 227 4.37 4.88 16.63
CA TRP A 227 3.44 5.91 16.17
C TRP A 227 3.21 6.95 17.26
N ARG A 228 3.47 8.23 16.93
CA ARG A 228 3.36 9.36 17.85
C ARG A 228 2.32 10.39 17.39
N GLY A 229 1.45 10.02 16.45
CA GLY A 229 0.44 10.90 15.87
C GLY A 229 0.95 11.68 14.64
N PHE A 230 -0.01 12.26 13.90
CA PHE A 230 0.25 12.95 12.62
C PHE A 230 1.19 14.16 12.75
N GLU A 231 1.18 14.84 13.89
CA GLU A 231 2.06 15.99 14.17
C GLU A 231 3.54 15.59 14.32
N HIS A 232 3.80 14.30 14.50
CA HIS A 232 5.12 13.72 14.73
C HIS A 232 5.48 12.65 13.69
N MET A 233 4.91 12.73 12.48
CA MET A 233 5.22 11.80 11.37
C MET A 233 6.71 11.78 10.98
N ILE A 234 7.41 12.90 11.20
CA ILE A 234 8.85 13.01 10.98
C ILE A 234 9.52 13.21 12.33
N SER A 235 10.38 12.27 12.70
CA SER A 235 11.15 12.29 13.94
C SER A 235 12.56 11.75 13.67
N ASP A 236 13.54 12.24 14.40
CA ASP A 236 14.91 11.72 14.37
C ASP A 236 15.01 10.34 15.04
N ALA A 237 13.99 9.93 15.80
CA ALA A 237 13.95 8.63 16.45
C ALA A 237 13.79 7.51 15.41
N ARG A 238 14.83 6.68 15.25
CA ARG A 238 14.81 5.52 14.36
C ARG A 238 14.22 4.30 15.04
N THR A 239 12.90 4.26 15.12
CA THR A 239 12.14 3.19 15.80
C THR A 239 11.60 2.13 14.85
N GLY A 240 11.87 2.26 13.54
CA GLY A 240 11.42 1.32 12.53
C GLY A 240 12.05 -0.07 12.68
N GLN A 241 11.25 -1.10 12.52
CA GLN A 241 11.63 -2.51 12.51
C GLN A 241 10.97 -3.22 11.34
N VAL A 242 11.65 -4.23 10.81
CA VAL A 242 11.03 -5.27 9.98
C VAL A 242 10.92 -6.50 10.87
N LEU A 243 9.69 -6.93 11.14
CA LEU A 243 9.41 -8.16 11.86
C LEU A 243 9.06 -9.25 10.86
N SER A 244 9.28 -10.51 11.22
CA SER A 244 8.85 -11.65 10.43
C SER A 244 8.27 -12.73 11.33
N ILE A 245 7.23 -13.40 10.83
CA ILE A 245 6.56 -14.52 11.51
C ILE A 245 6.03 -15.49 10.46
N GLU A 246 5.93 -16.77 10.82
CA GLU A 246 5.30 -17.78 9.98
C GLU A 246 3.80 -17.50 9.85
N ALA A 247 3.29 -17.56 8.62
CA ALA A 247 1.90 -17.35 8.26
C ALA A 247 1.20 -18.69 7.94
N SER A 248 -0.10 -18.74 8.22
CA SER A 248 -0.92 -19.93 7.99
C SER A 248 -1.10 -20.29 6.51
N ALA A 249 -1.02 -19.31 5.61
CA ALA A 249 -1.18 -19.47 4.16
C ALA A 249 -0.12 -18.67 3.38
N PRO A 250 0.33 -19.15 2.20
CA PRO A 250 1.29 -18.43 1.40
C PRO A 250 0.65 -17.22 0.69
N GLY A 251 1.47 -16.24 0.31
CA GLY A 251 1.04 -15.09 -0.47
C GLY A 251 0.40 -15.44 -1.82
N ALA A 252 -0.50 -14.59 -2.28
CA ALA A 252 -1.08 -14.67 -3.62
C ALA A 252 -1.52 -13.29 -4.11
N GLY A 253 -1.77 -13.19 -5.40
CA GLY A 253 -2.25 -11.96 -6.02
C GLY A 253 -1.09 -11.07 -6.42
N TRP A 254 -1.33 -9.77 -6.34
CA TRP A 254 -0.33 -8.75 -6.64
C TRP A 254 -0.27 -7.70 -5.53
N PRO A 255 0.93 -7.24 -5.16
CA PRO A 255 2.22 -7.75 -5.67
C PRO A 255 2.49 -9.21 -5.28
#